data_AF-A0A4U6X953-F1
#
_entry.id   AF-A0A4U6X953-F1
#
_cell.length_a   1.000
_cell.length_b   1.000
_cell.length_c   1.000
_cell.angle_alpha   90.00
_cell.angle_beta   90.00
_cell.angle_gamma   90.00
#
_symmetry.space_group_name_H-M   'P 1'
#
loop_
_entity.id
_entity.type
_entity.pdbx_description
1 polymer ?
#
loop_
_entity_poly.entity_id
_entity_poly.type
_entity_poly.pdbx_seq_one_letter_code
_entity_poly.pdbx_strand_id
1 'polypeptide(L)'
;MKSVAAISALAALTVVSATPTATEREAPIKARSLPVVSASGNAFYADGKRFYIRGVDYQPGGSSENVDPLADTTICGRDIPKFKDLGINTIRVYSVDNSKDHKECMQQLADAGIYLVADVNNPKYSINRADPHPSYNAVYLQSVFATVEEFAQYDNTLAFFSGNEVIHDDAETTLTAPYVKAVTRDIKNYMASRGLRHVPVGYSAADVADNRMQSAAYFNCGSDDARSDFFAFNDYSWCSSNFKQAGWDVKVKNFTDYGIPIFLSEYGCNTNTRDFNELEALMSDEMTGVYSGGLMYEYTMEANKYGIVEISGNKVEELDEYANFKNALSKYPTPTGDAGAAKTSHAVDCPTSDSIWMVSPTGIPTLPQQAEKYMTEGAGDGPGLKGDGSQTAGDSASEGETTGGTASPTASSAGSSGSGASGSSNAAPGMTFGGPIEKAPLAIAGLATLFTMFGAFLL
;
A
#
# COMPACT_ATOMS: atom_id res chain seq x y z
N MET A 1 -40.69 -55.57 22.55
CA MET A 1 -40.68 -55.07 21.16
C MET A 1 -40.37 -53.59 21.18
N LYS A 2 -39.39 -53.18 20.35
CA LYS A 2 -39.00 -51.81 19.95
C LYS A 2 -38.04 -51.05 20.88
N SER A 3 -36.76 -51.35 20.66
CA SER A 3 -35.61 -50.44 20.71
C SER A 3 -35.74 -49.33 19.66
N VAL A 4 -35.35 -48.09 19.98
CA VAL A 4 -34.75 -47.06 19.09
C VAL A 4 -34.02 -46.09 20.03
N ALA A 5 -32.70 -46.21 20.24
CA ALA A 5 -31.57 -45.75 19.41
C ALA A 5 -31.27 -44.25 19.54
N ALA A 6 -30.14 -43.97 20.18
CA ALA A 6 -29.47 -42.69 20.28
C ALA A 6 -29.01 -42.20 18.90
N ILE A 7 -29.05 -40.89 18.67
CA ILE A 7 -28.39 -40.24 17.54
C ILE A 7 -27.34 -39.29 18.11
N SER A 8 -26.08 -39.67 17.87
CA SER A 8 -24.87 -38.93 18.22
C SER A 8 -24.73 -37.66 17.39
N ALA A 9 -24.19 -36.63 18.04
CA ALA A 9 -23.64 -35.43 17.43
C ALA A 9 -22.46 -35.76 16.51
N LEU A 10 -22.48 -35.23 15.29
CA LEU A 10 -21.29 -35.10 14.45
C LEU A 10 -21.19 -33.63 14.01
N ALA A 11 -20.29 -32.89 14.67
CA ALA A 11 -19.80 -31.62 14.16
C ALA A 11 -18.83 -31.92 13.01
N ALA A 12 -19.18 -31.47 11.80
CA ALA A 12 -18.28 -31.57 10.66
C ALA A 12 -17.22 -30.47 10.77
N LEU A 13 -16.00 -30.86 11.17
CA LEU A 13 -14.79 -30.06 11.00
C LEU A 13 -14.47 -30.00 9.50
N THR A 14 -14.84 -28.92 8.84
CA THR A 14 -14.33 -28.60 7.50
C THR A 14 -12.91 -28.06 7.66
N VAL A 15 -11.93 -28.90 7.37
CA VAL A 15 -10.54 -28.49 7.24
C VAL A 15 -10.43 -27.65 5.97
N VAL A 16 -10.32 -26.33 6.11
CA VAL A 16 -9.99 -25.45 4.99
C VAL A 16 -8.50 -25.65 4.69
N SER A 17 -8.20 -26.45 3.66
CA SER A 17 -6.86 -26.50 3.09
C SER A 17 -6.68 -25.29 2.17
N ALA A 18 -6.11 -24.21 2.68
CA ALA A 18 -5.62 -23.13 1.83
C ALA A 18 -4.36 -23.61 1.10
N THR A 19 -4.49 -23.99 -0.17
CA THR A 19 -3.33 -24.16 -1.04
C THR A 19 -2.83 -22.78 -1.47
N PRO A 20 -1.53 -22.47 -1.31
CA PRO A 20 -0.98 -21.20 -1.79
C PRO A 20 -1.13 -21.11 -3.31
N THR A 21 -1.69 -20.00 -3.78
CA THR A 21 -1.78 -19.68 -5.21
C THR A 21 -0.39 -19.31 -5.71
N ALA A 22 0.13 -20.02 -6.71
CA ALA A 22 1.35 -19.63 -7.39
C ALA A 22 1.09 -18.36 -8.22
N THR A 23 1.89 -17.32 -8.01
CA THR A 23 1.86 -16.11 -8.84
C THR A 23 2.37 -16.45 -10.24
N GLU A 24 1.54 -16.28 -11.27
CA GLU A 24 1.99 -16.41 -12.66
C GLU A 24 2.85 -15.21 -13.04
N ARG A 25 3.98 -15.48 -13.70
CA ARG A 25 4.92 -14.46 -14.16
C ARG A 25 4.29 -13.73 -15.36
N GLU A 26 3.89 -12.48 -15.14
CA GLU A 26 3.34 -11.62 -16.18
C GLU A 26 4.33 -11.48 -17.36
N ALA A 27 3.84 -11.67 -18.59
CA ALA A 27 4.65 -11.53 -19.80
C ALA A 27 5.12 -10.06 -19.98
N PRO A 28 6.30 -9.80 -20.56
CA PRO A 28 6.86 -8.45 -20.61
C PRO A 28 6.04 -7.53 -21.51
N ILE A 29 5.36 -6.54 -20.93
CA ILE A 29 4.64 -5.47 -21.63
C ILE A 29 5.52 -4.21 -21.64
N LYS A 30 6.08 -3.86 -22.81
CA LYS A 30 6.97 -2.71 -23.07
C LYS A 30 8.20 -2.66 -22.16
N ALA A 31 9.30 -2.07 -22.63
CA ALA A 31 10.42 -1.77 -21.74
C ALA A 31 9.94 -0.70 -20.75
N ARG A 32 9.51 -1.10 -19.55
CA ARG A 32 9.29 -0.19 -18.42
C ARG A 32 10.60 0.56 -18.17
N SER A 33 10.57 1.90 -18.10
CA SER A 33 11.79 2.67 -17.82
C SER A 33 12.29 2.44 -16.39
N LEU A 34 11.38 2.11 -15.48
CA LEU A 34 11.65 1.78 -14.08
C LEU A 34 10.77 0.59 -13.64
N PRO A 35 11.32 -0.43 -12.97
CA PRO A 35 10.52 -1.57 -12.52
C PRO A 35 9.58 -1.19 -11.38
N VAL A 36 8.37 -1.75 -11.38
CA VAL A 36 7.41 -1.55 -10.29
C VAL A 36 7.96 -2.14 -9.00
N VAL A 37 7.82 -1.40 -7.90
CA VAL A 37 8.12 -1.90 -6.56
C VAL A 37 6.90 -2.62 -5.98
N SER A 38 7.11 -3.80 -5.41
CA SER A 38 6.10 -4.55 -4.66
C SER A 38 6.57 -4.83 -3.23
N ALA A 39 5.63 -5.09 -2.32
CA ALA A 39 5.90 -5.56 -0.98
C ALA A 39 5.69 -7.08 -0.91
N SER A 40 6.62 -7.81 -0.28
CA SER A 40 6.48 -9.24 0.01
C SER A 40 7.29 -9.62 1.25
N GLY A 41 6.72 -10.45 2.11
CA GLY A 41 7.32 -10.70 3.42
C GLY A 41 7.56 -9.39 4.16
N ASN A 42 8.79 -9.19 4.65
CA ASN A 42 9.18 -7.98 5.36
C ASN A 42 10.04 -7.02 4.54
N ALA A 43 10.01 -7.11 3.20
CA ALA A 43 10.81 -6.23 2.33
C ALA A 43 10.07 -5.76 1.07
N PHE A 44 10.61 -4.71 0.46
CA PHE A 44 10.23 -4.27 -0.88
C PHE A 44 11.11 -4.91 -1.95
N TYR A 45 10.57 -5.08 -3.15
CA TYR A 45 11.27 -5.69 -4.28
C TYR A 45 11.00 -4.95 -5.59
N ALA A 46 12.03 -4.77 -6.40
CA ALA A 46 11.95 -4.29 -7.78
C ALA A 46 12.71 -5.27 -8.68
N ASP A 47 12.06 -5.80 -9.73
CA ASP A 47 12.63 -6.84 -10.61
C ASP A 47 13.22 -8.05 -9.85
N GLY A 48 12.55 -8.45 -8.76
CA GLY A 48 12.96 -9.58 -7.92
C GLY A 48 14.21 -9.33 -7.07
N LYS A 49 14.75 -8.10 -7.06
CA LYS A 49 15.82 -7.68 -6.15
C LYS A 49 15.23 -6.87 -5.02
N ARG A 50 15.77 -7.03 -3.81
CA ARG A 50 15.35 -6.23 -2.66
C ARG A 50 15.58 -4.75 -2.95
N PHE A 51 14.56 -3.95 -2.71
CA PHE A 51 14.56 -2.50 -2.85
C PHE A 51 14.74 -1.88 -1.47
N TYR A 52 15.80 -1.09 -1.30
CA TYR A 52 16.03 -0.29 -0.10
C TYR A 52 15.74 1.17 -0.41
N ILE A 53 14.86 1.77 0.39
CA ILE A 53 14.46 3.17 0.29
C ILE A 53 15.64 4.03 0.77
N ARG A 54 16.12 4.91 -0.09
CA ARG A 54 17.14 5.91 0.23
C ARG A 54 16.68 7.22 -0.37
N GLY A 55 15.95 7.98 0.43
CA GLY A 55 15.18 9.09 -0.08
C GLY A 55 15.27 10.37 0.73
N VAL A 56 14.48 11.34 0.30
CA VAL A 56 14.28 12.64 0.96
C VAL A 56 12.81 12.99 0.95
N ASP A 57 12.36 13.66 1.99
CA ASP A 57 11.04 14.28 2.02
C ASP A 57 11.05 15.56 1.18
N TYR A 58 10.11 15.66 0.24
CA TYR A 58 10.09 16.68 -0.81
C TYR A 58 8.74 17.39 -0.86
N GLN A 59 8.67 18.54 -0.18
CA GLN A 59 7.47 19.36 -0.14
C GLN A 59 7.85 20.84 -0.03
N PRO A 60 8.33 21.48 -1.12
CA PRO A 60 8.71 22.90 -1.10
C PRO A 60 7.61 23.80 -0.54
N GLY A 61 7.97 24.66 0.43
CA GLY A 61 7.04 25.44 1.24
C GLY A 61 6.62 24.74 2.54
N GLY A 62 6.98 23.47 2.71
CA GLY A 62 6.57 22.63 3.84
C GLY A 62 5.17 22.01 3.65
N SER A 63 4.92 20.94 4.39
CA SER A 63 3.66 20.18 4.35
C SER A 63 2.40 20.99 4.70
N SER A 64 2.58 22.12 5.40
CA SER A 64 1.47 23.00 5.79
C SER A 64 1.01 23.95 4.68
N GLU A 65 1.86 24.27 3.69
CA GLU A 65 1.49 25.19 2.60
C GLU A 65 0.54 24.55 1.59
N ASN A 66 0.40 23.23 1.61
CA ASN A 66 -0.56 22.49 0.79
C ASN A 66 -0.44 22.82 -0.71
N VAL A 67 0.78 22.74 -1.22
CA VAL A 67 1.15 22.94 -2.63
C VAL A 67 1.57 21.61 -3.22
N ASP A 68 1.30 21.39 -4.50
CA ASP A 68 1.74 20.20 -5.21
C ASP A 68 3.00 20.50 -6.06
N PRO A 69 4.19 19.98 -5.69
CA PRO A 69 5.40 20.20 -6.46
C PRO A 69 5.50 19.33 -7.71
N LEU A 70 4.64 18.32 -7.88
CA LEU A 70 4.60 17.40 -9.01
C LEU A 70 3.58 17.81 -10.09
N ALA A 71 2.71 18.77 -9.80
CA ALA A 71 1.80 19.37 -10.78
C ALA A 71 2.41 20.55 -11.55
N ASP A 72 3.63 20.99 -11.19
CA ASP A 72 4.35 22.09 -11.85
C ASP A 72 5.71 21.61 -12.36
N THR A 73 5.85 21.55 -13.69
CA THR A 73 7.05 21.07 -14.37
C THR A 73 8.25 21.99 -14.21
N THR A 74 8.04 23.27 -13.86
CA THR A 74 9.10 24.20 -13.50
C THR A 74 9.69 23.85 -12.14
N ILE A 75 8.84 23.43 -11.19
CA ILE A 75 9.25 23.05 -9.84
C ILE A 75 9.95 21.70 -9.87
N CYS A 76 9.29 20.64 -10.35
CA CYS A 76 9.89 19.31 -10.37
C CYS A 76 11.15 19.25 -11.26
N GLY A 77 11.13 19.91 -12.43
CA GLY A 77 12.26 19.91 -13.36
C GLY A 77 13.50 20.65 -12.82
N ARG A 78 13.31 21.61 -11.92
CA ARG A 78 14.40 22.29 -11.20
C ARG A 78 15.08 21.35 -10.19
N ASP A 79 14.31 20.55 -9.47
CA ASP A 79 14.79 19.80 -8.29
C ASP A 79 15.21 18.35 -8.62
N ILE A 80 14.61 17.71 -9.62
CA ILE A 80 14.99 16.35 -10.05
C ILE A 80 16.50 16.21 -10.37
N PRO A 81 17.16 17.17 -11.03
CA PRO A 81 18.61 17.13 -11.20
C PRO A 81 19.39 17.06 -9.88
N LYS A 82 18.89 17.68 -8.81
CA LYS A 82 19.50 17.62 -7.47
C LYS A 82 19.31 16.26 -6.81
N PHE A 83 18.14 15.63 -6.98
CA PHE A 83 17.93 14.26 -6.51
C PHE A 83 18.89 13.26 -7.17
N LYS A 84 19.11 13.40 -8.49
CA LYS A 84 20.10 12.59 -9.21
C LYS A 84 21.52 12.85 -8.70
N ASP A 85 21.84 14.10 -8.42
CA ASP A 85 23.15 14.50 -7.90
C ASP A 85 23.40 13.97 -6.48
N LEU A 86 22.38 13.95 -5.61
CA LEU A 86 22.43 13.30 -4.29
C LEU A 86 22.58 11.77 -4.41
N GLY A 87 22.04 11.16 -5.46
CA GLY A 87 22.02 9.71 -5.66
C GLY A 87 20.91 9.00 -4.87
N ILE A 88 19.82 9.72 -4.56
CA ILE A 88 18.63 9.13 -3.92
C ILE A 88 17.78 8.37 -4.95
N ASN A 89 16.94 7.46 -4.47
CA ASN A 89 16.03 6.67 -5.32
C ASN A 89 14.55 6.90 -5.01
N THR A 90 14.22 7.64 -3.95
CA THR A 90 12.82 7.82 -3.52
C THR A 90 12.62 9.23 -3.01
N ILE A 91 11.46 9.82 -3.32
CA ILE A 91 10.96 11.02 -2.66
C ILE A 91 9.63 10.71 -1.97
N ARG A 92 9.33 11.41 -0.88
CA ARG A 92 7.98 11.45 -0.30
C ARG A 92 7.36 12.83 -0.53
N VAL A 93 6.11 12.85 -0.96
CA VAL A 93 5.32 14.08 -1.14
C VAL A 93 4.06 13.99 -0.27
N TYR A 94 3.84 15.00 0.57
CA TYR A 94 2.78 15.03 1.58
C TYR A 94 1.46 15.59 1.04
N SER A 95 1.47 16.31 -0.07
CA SER A 95 0.29 16.92 -0.67
C SER A 95 0.39 16.92 -2.18
N VAL A 96 -0.52 16.20 -2.83
CA VAL A 96 -0.69 16.14 -4.29
C VAL A 96 -2.09 16.59 -4.67
N ASP A 97 -2.20 17.37 -5.75
CA ASP A 97 -3.45 17.92 -6.27
C ASP A 97 -4.07 16.94 -7.27
N ASN A 98 -4.97 16.10 -6.78
CA ASN A 98 -5.73 15.12 -7.58
C ASN A 98 -6.66 15.71 -8.66
N SER A 99 -6.65 17.03 -8.88
CA SER A 99 -7.31 17.70 -10.01
C SER A 99 -6.36 18.11 -11.15
N LYS A 100 -5.06 17.77 -11.03
CA LYS A 100 -3.99 18.13 -11.98
C LYS A 100 -3.41 16.90 -12.67
N ASP A 101 -2.70 17.14 -13.77
CA ASP A 101 -1.93 16.13 -14.51
C ASP A 101 -0.50 16.09 -13.96
N HIS A 102 -0.02 14.90 -13.58
CA HIS A 102 1.33 14.71 -13.03
C HIS A 102 2.28 14.02 -14.00
N LYS A 103 1.79 13.70 -15.20
CA LYS A 103 2.48 12.83 -16.15
C LYS A 103 3.91 13.24 -16.45
N GLU A 104 4.13 14.53 -16.70
CA GLU A 104 5.46 15.02 -17.08
C GLU A 104 6.46 14.93 -15.91
N CYS A 105 6.07 15.34 -14.70
CA CYS A 105 6.94 15.23 -13.52
C CYS A 105 7.19 13.77 -13.12
N MET A 106 6.16 12.92 -13.17
CA MET A 106 6.32 11.49 -12.89
C MET A 106 7.23 10.80 -13.91
N GLN A 107 7.16 11.18 -15.19
CA GLN A 107 8.11 10.70 -16.20
C GLN A 107 9.54 11.18 -15.93
N GLN A 108 9.74 12.45 -15.59
CA GLN A 108 11.07 12.97 -15.26
C GLN A 108 11.67 12.27 -14.02
N LEU A 109 10.86 11.95 -13.01
CA LEU A 109 11.27 11.15 -11.86
C LEU A 109 11.68 9.73 -12.30
N ALA A 110 10.86 9.08 -13.14
CA ALA A 110 11.16 7.74 -13.64
C ALA A 110 12.46 7.71 -14.47
N ASP A 111 12.67 8.69 -15.35
CA ASP A 111 13.90 8.86 -16.15
C ASP A 111 15.14 9.15 -15.27
N ALA A 112 14.91 9.70 -14.07
CA ALA A 112 15.92 9.91 -13.05
C ALA A 112 16.16 8.68 -12.16
N GLY A 113 15.34 7.63 -12.27
CA GLY A 113 15.42 6.45 -11.40
C GLY A 113 14.79 6.66 -10.02
N ILE A 114 13.87 7.61 -9.90
CA ILE A 114 13.29 8.05 -8.63
C ILE A 114 11.83 7.59 -8.52
N TYR A 115 11.53 7.00 -7.37
CA TYR A 115 10.20 6.56 -6.97
C TYR A 115 9.50 7.59 -6.09
N LEU A 116 8.17 7.55 -6.09
CA LEU A 116 7.31 8.37 -5.26
C LEU A 116 6.65 7.54 -4.16
N VAL A 117 6.77 8.01 -2.92
CA VAL A 117 5.84 7.69 -1.84
C VAL A 117 4.88 8.88 -1.69
N ALA A 118 3.58 8.65 -1.88
CA ALA A 118 2.58 9.71 -1.84
C ALA A 118 1.67 9.55 -0.62
N ASP A 119 1.51 10.62 0.16
CA ASP A 119 0.42 10.70 1.11
C ASP A 119 -0.88 10.94 0.33
N VAL A 120 -1.92 10.12 0.57
CA VAL A 120 -3.24 10.33 -0.07
C VAL A 120 -4.06 11.41 0.63
N ASN A 121 -3.52 11.93 1.73
CA ASN A 121 -4.12 12.93 2.59
C ASN A 121 -3.51 14.31 2.31
N ASN A 122 -4.19 15.36 2.75
CA ASN A 122 -3.62 16.69 2.83
C ASN A 122 -4.29 17.48 3.99
N PRO A 123 -3.84 18.72 4.30
CA PRO A 123 -4.39 19.50 5.42
C PRO A 123 -5.91 19.71 5.40
N LYS A 124 -6.57 19.64 4.23
CA LYS A 124 -8.02 19.78 4.10
C LYS A 124 -8.78 18.45 4.03
N TYR A 125 -8.13 17.39 3.57
CA TYR A 125 -8.70 16.06 3.37
C TYR A 125 -7.86 15.03 4.13
N SER A 126 -8.22 14.82 5.40
CA SER A 126 -7.51 13.93 6.32
C SER A 126 -8.43 13.52 7.48
N ILE A 127 -8.05 12.45 8.18
CA ILE A 127 -8.66 12.11 9.45
C ILE A 127 -8.29 13.16 10.50
N ASN A 128 -9.29 13.75 11.13
CA ASN A 128 -9.10 14.73 12.19
C ASN A 128 -8.79 14.00 13.51
N ARG A 129 -7.58 14.19 14.05
CA ARG A 129 -7.16 13.54 15.29
C ARG A 129 -8.00 13.90 16.51
N ALA A 130 -8.62 15.09 16.52
CA ALA A 130 -9.43 15.58 17.62
C ALA A 130 -10.90 15.10 17.54
N ASP A 131 -11.39 14.80 16.34
CA ASP A 131 -12.76 14.36 16.10
C ASP A 131 -12.82 13.41 14.87
N PRO A 132 -12.41 12.14 15.04
CA PRO A 132 -12.15 11.27 13.91
C PRO A 132 -13.42 10.80 13.19
N HIS A 133 -14.53 10.59 13.91
CA HIS A 133 -15.77 10.07 13.34
C HIS A 133 -16.33 10.90 12.17
N PRO A 134 -16.61 12.21 12.31
CA PRO A 134 -17.14 13.02 11.22
C PRO A 134 -16.14 13.23 10.08
N SER A 135 -14.84 13.04 10.32
CA SER A 135 -13.78 13.25 9.31
C SER A 135 -13.61 12.06 8.35
N TYR A 136 -14.08 10.86 8.73
CA TYR A 136 -14.13 9.70 7.84
C TYR A 136 -15.49 9.62 7.15
N ASN A 137 -15.57 10.25 5.98
CA ASN A 137 -16.81 10.47 5.24
C ASN A 137 -16.60 10.37 3.73
N ALA A 138 -17.70 10.46 2.96
CA ALA A 138 -17.65 10.30 1.51
C ALA A 138 -16.84 11.39 0.78
N VAL A 139 -16.86 12.64 1.26
CA VAL A 139 -16.09 13.75 0.67
C VAL A 139 -14.60 13.49 0.82
N TYR A 140 -14.17 13.02 1.99
CA TYR A 140 -12.79 12.61 2.25
C TYR A 140 -12.36 11.46 1.34
N LEU A 141 -13.17 10.39 1.29
CA LEU A 141 -12.85 9.20 0.49
C LEU A 141 -12.83 9.50 -1.02
N GLN A 142 -13.63 10.43 -1.51
CA GLN A 142 -13.52 10.89 -2.89
C GLN A 142 -12.14 11.46 -3.18
N SER A 143 -11.62 12.32 -2.30
CA SER A 143 -10.28 12.92 -2.45
C SER A 143 -9.20 11.83 -2.42
N VAL A 144 -9.27 10.91 -1.45
CA VAL A 144 -8.33 9.78 -1.33
C VAL A 144 -8.34 8.91 -2.59
N PHE A 145 -9.52 8.52 -3.07
CA PHE A 145 -9.65 7.65 -4.24
C PHE A 145 -9.22 8.35 -5.54
N ALA A 146 -9.48 9.65 -5.69
CA ALA A 146 -8.99 10.42 -6.84
C ALA A 146 -7.46 10.47 -6.87
N THR A 147 -6.81 10.65 -5.72
CA THR A 147 -5.35 10.58 -5.61
C THR A 147 -4.82 9.19 -5.98
N VAL A 148 -5.46 8.13 -5.49
CA VAL A 148 -5.07 6.74 -5.82
C VAL A 148 -5.24 6.45 -7.32
N GLU A 149 -6.35 6.86 -7.92
CA GLU A 149 -6.62 6.68 -9.35
C GLU A 149 -5.58 7.40 -10.22
N GLU A 150 -5.23 8.65 -9.88
CA GLU A 150 -4.20 9.41 -10.58
C GLU A 150 -2.82 8.76 -10.45
N PHE A 151 -2.39 8.38 -9.24
CA PHE A 151 -1.00 7.98 -9.03
C PHE A 151 -0.72 6.48 -9.22
N ALA A 152 -1.72 5.61 -9.16
CA ALA A 152 -1.53 4.18 -9.35
C ALA A 152 -1.09 3.81 -10.79
N GLN A 153 -1.37 4.67 -11.78
CA GLN A 153 -1.00 4.43 -13.17
C GLN A 153 0.51 4.54 -13.45
N TYR A 154 1.28 5.24 -12.60
CA TYR A 154 2.71 5.44 -12.80
C TYR A 154 3.52 4.30 -12.16
N ASP A 155 4.40 3.64 -12.94
CA ASP A 155 5.21 2.51 -12.45
C ASP A 155 6.14 2.88 -11.27
N ASN A 156 6.55 4.15 -11.19
CA ASN A 156 7.41 4.66 -10.14
C ASN A 156 6.65 5.19 -8.91
N THR A 157 5.33 5.06 -8.82
CA THR A 157 4.62 5.21 -7.54
C THR A 157 4.84 3.96 -6.70
N LEU A 158 5.70 4.07 -5.69
CA LEU A 158 6.16 3.00 -4.81
C LEU A 158 5.13 2.63 -3.75
N ALA A 159 4.56 3.62 -3.07
CA ALA A 159 3.66 3.40 -1.94
C ALA A 159 2.71 4.57 -1.70
N PHE A 160 1.58 4.27 -1.04
CA PHE A 160 0.65 5.24 -0.49
C PHE A 160 0.65 5.23 1.04
N PHE A 161 0.65 6.42 1.65
CA PHE A 161 0.34 6.59 3.07
C PHE A 161 -1.13 6.92 3.28
N SER A 162 -1.87 6.03 3.98
CA SER A 162 -3.27 6.23 4.37
C SER A 162 -3.45 7.24 5.50
N GLY A 163 -2.37 7.59 6.19
CA GLY A 163 -2.32 8.63 7.21
C GLY A 163 -0.89 8.92 7.66
N ASN A 164 -0.68 10.11 8.24
CA ASN A 164 0.59 10.55 8.79
C ASN A 164 0.38 11.09 10.21
N GLU A 165 0.99 10.45 11.21
CA GLU A 165 1.01 10.86 12.62
C GLU A 165 -0.37 11.24 13.18
N VAL A 166 -1.44 10.61 12.69
CA VAL A 166 -2.80 10.84 13.21
C VAL A 166 -2.90 10.41 14.67
N ILE A 167 -2.33 9.25 15.01
CA ILE A 167 -2.06 8.81 16.38
C ILE A 167 -0.78 9.50 16.84
N HIS A 168 -0.82 10.15 17.99
CA HIS A 168 0.29 10.94 18.53
C HIS A 168 0.44 10.70 20.05
N ASP A 169 0.88 11.70 20.81
CA ASP A 169 1.25 11.63 22.23
C ASP A 169 0.05 11.57 23.20
N ASP A 170 -1.07 12.19 22.86
CA ASP A 170 -2.30 12.10 23.65
C ASP A 170 -2.99 10.73 23.48
N ALA A 171 -3.37 10.08 24.58
CA ALA A 171 -4.00 8.75 24.56
C ALA A 171 -5.29 8.72 23.71
N GLU A 172 -6.06 9.79 23.72
CA GLU A 172 -7.29 9.96 22.94
C GLU A 172 -7.04 9.90 21.43
N THR A 173 -5.84 10.27 20.96
CA THR A 173 -5.51 10.17 19.53
C THR A 173 -5.44 8.73 19.04
N THR A 174 -5.29 7.75 19.94
CA THR A 174 -5.37 6.32 19.57
C THR A 174 -6.75 5.96 19.01
N LEU A 175 -7.81 6.66 19.39
CA LEU A 175 -9.17 6.47 18.85
C LEU A 175 -9.28 6.73 17.34
N THR A 176 -8.25 7.32 16.72
CA THR A 176 -8.17 7.53 15.28
C THR A 176 -7.73 6.27 14.52
N ALA A 177 -7.09 5.31 15.19
CA ALA A 177 -6.52 4.11 14.57
C ALA A 177 -7.52 3.31 13.73
N PRO A 178 -8.77 3.04 14.20
CA PRO A 178 -9.78 2.36 13.39
C PRO A 178 -10.09 3.06 12.06
N TYR A 179 -10.11 4.39 12.05
CA TYR A 179 -10.41 5.18 10.86
C TYR A 179 -9.26 5.14 9.86
N VAL A 180 -8.03 5.31 10.30
CA VAL A 180 -6.85 5.19 9.43
C VAL A 180 -6.75 3.78 8.84
N LYS A 181 -7.03 2.74 9.64
CA LYS A 181 -7.06 1.36 9.18
C LYS A 181 -8.20 1.10 8.17
N ALA A 182 -9.36 1.73 8.36
CA ALA A 182 -10.44 1.70 7.38
C ALA A 182 -10.05 2.38 6.06
N VAL A 183 -9.31 3.49 6.09
CA VAL A 183 -8.76 4.13 4.89
C VAL A 183 -7.82 3.19 4.14
N THR A 184 -6.90 2.52 4.85
CA THR A 184 -6.04 1.48 4.24
C THR A 184 -6.87 0.39 3.55
N ARG A 185 -7.87 -0.16 4.25
CA ARG A 185 -8.79 -1.16 3.69
C ARG A 185 -9.46 -0.66 2.41
N ASP A 186 -10.00 0.55 2.46
CA ASP A 186 -10.83 1.07 1.38
C ASP A 186 -10.00 1.45 0.16
N ILE A 187 -8.77 1.95 0.31
CA ILE A 187 -7.84 2.17 -0.80
C ILE A 187 -7.52 0.84 -1.50
N LYS A 188 -7.22 -0.21 -0.72
CA LYS A 188 -6.93 -1.55 -1.26
C LYS A 188 -8.13 -2.13 -2.01
N ASN A 189 -9.32 -2.03 -1.43
CA ASN A 189 -10.57 -2.46 -2.07
C ASN A 189 -10.88 -1.66 -3.33
N TYR A 190 -10.65 -0.35 -3.30
CA TYR A 190 -10.86 0.54 -4.44
C TYR A 190 -9.95 0.20 -5.62
N MET A 191 -8.64 0.01 -5.37
CA MET A 191 -7.73 -0.44 -6.43
C MET A 191 -8.17 -1.79 -7.02
N ALA A 192 -8.61 -2.72 -6.19
CA ALA A 192 -9.08 -4.03 -6.64
C ALA A 192 -10.37 -3.93 -7.47
N SER A 193 -11.37 -3.16 -7.02
CA SER A 193 -12.67 -3.03 -7.71
C SER A 193 -12.54 -2.29 -9.04
N ARG A 194 -11.60 -1.35 -9.13
CA ARG A 194 -11.33 -0.53 -10.32
C ARG A 194 -10.30 -1.15 -11.25
N GLY A 195 -9.66 -2.26 -10.87
CA GLY A 195 -8.62 -2.91 -11.66
C GLY A 195 -7.35 -2.07 -11.81
N LEU A 196 -7.05 -1.22 -10.82
CA LEU A 196 -5.83 -0.41 -10.78
C LEU A 196 -4.63 -1.29 -10.41
N ARG A 197 -3.42 -0.81 -10.74
CA ARG A 197 -2.19 -1.43 -10.26
C ARG A 197 -2.20 -1.45 -8.73
N HIS A 198 -1.88 -2.60 -8.15
CA HIS A 198 -1.78 -2.72 -6.70
C HIS A 198 -0.51 -2.04 -6.20
N VAL A 199 -0.65 -0.81 -5.69
CA VAL A 199 0.40 -0.06 -5.00
C VAL A 199 0.32 -0.40 -3.51
N PRO A 200 1.43 -0.75 -2.83
CA PRO A 200 1.46 -0.94 -1.39
C PRO A 200 0.85 0.24 -0.62
N VAL A 201 -0.01 -0.03 0.36
CA VAL A 201 -0.64 0.98 1.22
C VAL A 201 -0.28 0.75 2.68
N GLY A 202 0.25 1.79 3.33
CA GLY A 202 0.71 1.73 4.72
C GLY A 202 0.40 2.99 5.50
N TYR A 203 0.97 3.07 6.70
CA TYR A 203 0.79 4.18 7.63
C TYR A 203 2.16 4.74 8.05
N SER A 204 2.25 6.07 8.15
CA SER A 204 3.40 6.79 8.70
C SER A 204 3.06 7.21 10.13
N ALA A 205 3.66 6.54 11.12
CA ALA A 205 3.40 6.78 12.54
C ALA A 205 4.42 7.74 13.18
N ALA A 206 4.03 8.37 14.29
CA ALA A 206 4.99 9.07 15.15
C ALA A 206 5.74 8.07 16.04
N ASP A 207 7.02 8.31 16.38
CA ASP A 207 7.80 7.47 17.31
C ASP A 207 7.47 7.74 18.80
N VAL A 208 6.20 7.63 19.17
CA VAL A 208 5.75 7.84 20.56
C VAL A 208 6.08 6.62 21.41
N ALA A 209 6.92 6.80 22.44
CA ALA A 209 7.41 5.71 23.30
C ALA A 209 6.29 4.84 23.89
N ASP A 210 5.21 5.48 24.33
CA ASP A 210 4.13 4.83 25.07
C ASP A 210 3.24 3.94 24.19
N ASN A 211 3.04 4.31 22.91
CA ASN A 211 2.08 3.65 22.03
C ASN A 211 2.68 3.04 20.75
N ARG A 212 3.98 3.21 20.45
CA ARG A 212 4.59 2.76 19.18
C ARG A 212 4.34 1.28 18.87
N MET A 213 4.43 0.41 19.88
CA MET A 213 4.29 -1.03 19.68
C MET A 213 2.83 -1.42 19.46
N GLN A 214 1.90 -0.75 20.16
CA GLN A 214 0.47 -0.94 19.99
C GLN A 214 0.03 -0.43 18.62
N SER A 215 0.50 0.75 18.20
CA SER A 215 0.27 1.31 16.87
C SER A 215 0.75 0.34 15.79
N ALA A 216 2.01 -0.11 15.85
CA ALA A 216 2.54 -1.09 14.92
C ALA A 216 1.71 -2.38 14.90
N ALA A 217 1.50 -2.99 16.06
CA ALA A 217 0.72 -4.23 16.17
C ALA A 217 -0.69 -4.06 15.58
N TYR A 218 -1.36 -2.93 15.82
CA TYR A 218 -2.68 -2.67 15.30
C TYR A 218 -2.74 -2.59 13.77
N PHE A 219 -1.77 -1.93 13.13
CA PHE A 219 -1.74 -1.83 11.67
C PHE A 219 -1.29 -3.12 10.98
N ASN A 220 -0.62 -4.04 11.69
CA ASN A 220 -0.28 -5.38 11.20
C ASN A 220 -1.11 -6.52 11.81
N CYS A 221 -2.28 -6.26 12.41
CA CYS A 221 -3.17 -7.32 12.89
C CYS A 221 -4.49 -7.38 12.10
N GLY A 222 -5.27 -8.44 12.29
CA GLY A 222 -6.59 -8.59 11.66
C GLY A 222 -6.53 -9.13 10.24
N SER A 223 -7.58 -8.87 9.46
CA SER A 223 -7.77 -9.41 8.11
C SER A 223 -6.84 -8.76 7.08
N ASP A 224 -6.42 -9.52 6.07
CA ASP A 224 -5.44 -9.10 5.07
C ASP A 224 -5.88 -7.89 4.22
N ASP A 225 -7.19 -7.69 4.03
CA ASP A 225 -7.75 -6.54 3.31
C ASP A 225 -7.57 -5.23 4.08
N ALA A 226 -7.63 -5.27 5.42
CA ALA A 226 -7.51 -4.09 6.28
C ALA A 226 -6.12 -3.89 6.87
N ARG A 227 -5.28 -4.93 6.85
CA ARG A 227 -3.88 -4.86 7.28
C ARG A 227 -3.06 -4.00 6.32
N SER A 228 -2.14 -3.21 6.87
CA SER A 228 -1.19 -2.44 6.06
C SER A 228 -0.26 -3.37 5.29
N ASP A 229 0.14 -2.95 4.09
CA ASP A 229 1.13 -3.65 3.28
C ASP A 229 2.56 -3.35 3.73
N PHE A 230 2.76 -2.28 4.50
CA PHE A 230 3.99 -1.88 5.18
C PHE A 230 3.66 -0.95 6.36
N PHE A 231 4.61 -0.75 7.27
CA PHE A 231 4.51 0.21 8.36
C PHE A 231 5.72 1.13 8.36
N ALA A 232 5.54 2.43 8.49
CA ALA A 232 6.65 3.36 8.59
C ALA A 232 6.46 4.27 9.80
N PHE A 233 7.54 4.88 10.26
CA PHE A 233 7.45 5.86 11.33
C PHE A 233 8.56 6.90 11.25
N ASN A 234 8.23 8.06 11.79
CA ASN A 234 9.09 9.24 11.85
C ASN A 234 10.02 9.10 13.06
N ASP A 235 11.30 8.89 12.82
CA ASP A 235 12.28 8.56 13.85
C ASP A 235 13.46 9.55 13.89
N TYR A 236 13.41 10.44 14.88
CA TYR A 236 14.42 11.45 15.11
C TYR A 236 15.34 11.12 16.30
N SER A 237 15.39 9.86 16.75
CA SER A 237 16.17 9.46 17.94
C SER A 237 17.69 9.49 17.74
N TRP A 238 18.17 9.55 16.50
CA TRP A 238 19.59 9.69 16.19
C TRP A 238 19.98 11.16 15.95
N CYS A 239 20.76 11.74 16.88
CA CYS A 239 21.27 13.12 16.81
C CYS A 239 22.81 13.12 16.89
N SER A 240 23.51 12.86 15.76
CA SER A 240 24.99 12.62 15.70
C SER A 240 25.48 11.63 16.76
N SER A 241 24.81 10.47 16.80
CA SER A 241 24.93 9.46 17.84
C SER A 241 25.49 8.15 17.25
N ASN A 242 25.18 7.00 17.86
CA ASN A 242 25.39 5.67 17.31
C ASN A 242 24.16 4.78 17.52
N PHE A 243 24.17 3.60 16.88
CA PHE A 243 23.07 2.64 16.84
C PHE A 243 22.45 2.33 18.21
N LYS A 244 23.27 2.18 19.26
CA LYS A 244 22.78 1.86 20.61
C LYS A 244 22.29 3.09 21.36
N GLN A 245 22.99 4.22 21.23
CA GLN A 245 22.60 5.46 21.91
C GLN A 245 21.30 6.03 21.35
N ALA A 246 21.03 5.86 20.05
CA ALA A 246 19.75 6.17 19.43
C ALA A 246 18.63 5.17 19.80
N GLY A 247 18.97 4.05 20.46
CA GLY A 247 18.02 2.98 20.80
C GLY A 247 17.54 2.17 19.59
N TRP A 248 18.22 2.27 18.45
CA TRP A 248 17.87 1.55 17.23
C TRP A 248 18.10 0.05 17.36
N ASP A 249 19.05 -0.38 18.20
CA ASP A 249 19.24 -1.80 18.56
C ASP A 249 18.01 -2.40 19.25
N VAL A 250 17.39 -1.63 20.15
CA VAL A 250 16.14 -2.02 20.81
C VAL A 250 14.98 -2.03 19.82
N LYS A 251 14.89 -1.04 18.94
CA LYS A 251 13.85 -0.98 17.88
C LYS A 251 13.95 -2.17 16.92
N VAL A 252 15.14 -2.47 16.40
CA VAL A 252 15.40 -3.66 15.57
C VAL A 252 14.95 -4.93 16.28
N LYS A 253 15.31 -5.09 17.56
CA LYS A 253 14.88 -6.26 18.34
C LYS A 253 13.36 -6.35 18.47
N ASN A 254 12.68 -5.23 18.73
CA ASN A 254 11.23 -5.20 18.91
C ASN A 254 10.45 -5.45 17.60
N PHE A 255 11.03 -5.08 16.46
CA PHE A 255 10.43 -5.26 15.14
C PHE A 255 10.97 -6.48 14.37
N THR A 256 11.82 -7.29 15.01
CA THR A 256 12.23 -8.58 14.45
C THR A 256 10.99 -9.46 14.28
N ASP A 257 10.83 -10.08 13.11
CA ASP A 257 9.66 -10.91 12.77
C ASP A 257 8.32 -10.14 12.76
N TYR A 258 8.34 -8.84 12.41
CA TYR A 258 7.13 -8.04 12.31
C TYR A 258 6.20 -8.46 11.16
N GLY A 259 6.69 -9.16 10.14
CA GLY A 259 5.86 -9.80 9.10
C GLY A 259 5.45 -8.94 7.90
N ILE A 260 5.65 -7.62 7.93
CA ILE A 260 5.51 -6.70 6.78
C ILE A 260 6.71 -5.74 6.71
N PRO A 261 7.00 -5.09 5.56
CA PRO A 261 8.12 -4.15 5.44
C PRO A 261 8.00 -2.97 6.41
N ILE A 262 9.14 -2.57 6.95
CA ILE A 262 9.29 -1.35 7.76
C ILE A 262 10.33 -0.44 7.13
N PHE A 263 10.11 0.88 7.16
CA PHE A 263 11.15 1.86 6.87
C PHE A 263 10.95 3.12 7.73
N LEU A 264 11.97 3.96 7.83
CA LEU A 264 11.83 5.27 8.47
C LEU A 264 11.21 6.24 7.47
N SER A 265 9.96 6.64 7.70
CA SER A 265 9.26 7.59 6.82
C SER A 265 9.86 8.98 6.91
N GLU A 266 10.51 9.30 8.03
CA GLU A 266 11.32 10.49 8.25
C GLU A 266 12.48 10.13 9.21
N TYR A 267 13.66 10.70 8.99
CA TYR A 267 14.77 10.74 9.95
C TYR A 267 15.63 12.00 9.74
N GLY A 268 16.55 12.26 10.67
CA GLY A 268 17.55 13.32 10.54
C GLY A 268 17.36 14.44 11.55
N CYS A 269 17.50 14.09 12.84
CA CYS A 269 17.41 15.02 13.98
C CYS A 269 18.25 16.28 13.76
N ASN A 270 17.65 17.46 13.96
CA ASN A 270 18.33 18.75 13.75
C ASN A 270 18.72 19.48 15.05
N THR A 271 18.74 18.79 16.20
CA THR A 271 19.22 19.38 17.47
C THR A 271 20.75 19.50 17.55
N ASN A 272 21.44 18.94 16.55
CA ASN A 272 22.88 18.92 16.33
C ASN A 272 23.16 19.24 14.85
N THR A 273 24.42 19.48 14.49
CA THR A 273 24.84 19.52 13.08
C THR A 273 24.64 18.14 12.45
N ARG A 274 23.94 18.05 11.32
CA ARG A 274 23.66 16.76 10.67
C ARG A 274 24.82 16.36 9.76
N ASP A 275 25.49 15.28 10.16
CA ASP A 275 26.52 14.60 9.37
C ASP A 275 25.97 13.38 8.60
N PHE A 276 24.71 13.01 8.88
CA PHE A 276 23.98 11.89 8.29
C PHE A 276 24.68 10.53 8.47
N ASN A 277 25.47 10.37 9.54
CA ASN A 277 26.15 9.10 9.84
C ASN A 277 25.17 7.98 10.23
N GLU A 278 23.91 8.28 10.54
CA GLU A 278 22.85 7.29 10.71
C GLU A 278 22.64 6.41 9.47
N LEU A 279 23.06 6.85 8.28
CA LEU A 279 23.09 6.01 7.08
C LEU A 279 24.03 4.80 7.22
N GLU A 280 25.06 4.87 8.07
CA GLU A 280 25.91 3.73 8.41
C GLU A 280 25.07 2.60 9.01
N ALA A 281 24.24 2.93 9.99
CA ALA A 281 23.37 1.98 10.65
C ALA A 281 22.22 1.54 9.74
N LEU A 282 21.54 2.48 9.05
CA LEU A 282 20.42 2.17 8.14
C LEU A 282 20.80 1.18 7.05
N MET A 283 22.04 1.23 6.56
CA MET A 283 22.55 0.36 5.51
C MET A 283 23.42 -0.80 6.05
N SER A 284 23.41 -1.05 7.37
CA SER A 284 24.17 -2.16 7.97
C SER A 284 23.37 -3.46 8.06
N ASP A 285 24.08 -4.59 8.22
CA ASP A 285 23.46 -5.88 8.51
C ASP A 285 22.69 -5.89 9.83
N GLU A 286 23.02 -5.01 10.78
CA GLU A 286 22.33 -4.89 12.07
C GLU A 286 20.91 -4.33 11.91
N MET A 287 20.65 -3.50 10.89
CA MET A 287 19.36 -2.85 10.69
C MET A 287 18.57 -3.43 9.52
N THR A 288 19.25 -3.80 8.44
CA THR A 288 18.60 -4.22 7.19
C THR A 288 17.90 -5.57 7.27
N GLY A 289 18.15 -6.39 8.29
CA GLY A 289 17.31 -7.58 8.55
C GLY A 289 15.83 -7.24 8.86
N VAL A 290 15.56 -6.00 9.29
CA VAL A 290 14.23 -5.54 9.74
C VAL A 290 13.75 -4.35 8.92
N TYR A 291 14.61 -3.35 8.70
CA TYR A 291 14.25 -2.10 8.02
C TYR A 291 14.65 -2.14 6.54
N SER A 292 13.84 -1.47 5.73
CA SER A 292 14.01 -1.31 4.28
C SER A 292 14.54 0.09 3.92
N GLY A 293 15.28 0.73 4.82
CA GLY A 293 15.87 2.06 4.64
C GLY A 293 15.01 3.19 5.20
N GLY A 294 15.04 4.36 4.57
CA GLY A 294 14.26 5.53 5.00
C GLY A 294 14.46 6.80 4.18
N LEU A 295 13.72 7.84 4.56
CA LEU A 295 13.74 9.17 3.92
C LEU A 295 14.24 10.23 4.90
N MET A 296 15.19 11.07 4.45
CA MET A 296 15.72 12.18 5.22
C MET A 296 14.75 13.37 5.17
N TYR A 297 14.43 13.92 6.34
CA TYR A 297 13.58 15.10 6.48
C TYR A 297 14.45 16.36 6.61
N GLU A 298 14.41 17.35 5.72
CA GLU A 298 13.71 17.40 4.44
C GLU A 298 14.53 18.16 3.38
N TYR A 299 14.04 18.23 2.15
CA TYR A 299 14.77 18.87 1.05
C TYR A 299 14.89 20.39 1.23
N THR A 300 13.78 21.12 1.41
CA THR A 300 13.76 22.59 1.43
C THR A 300 13.87 23.18 2.82
N MET A 301 14.61 24.29 2.93
CA MET A 301 14.80 25.01 4.18
C MET A 301 13.56 25.82 4.52
N GLU A 302 12.80 25.32 5.50
CA GLU A 302 11.60 25.96 6.02
C GLU A 302 11.81 26.49 7.45
N ALA A 303 10.75 27.04 8.06
CA ALA A 303 10.80 27.62 9.41
C ALA A 303 11.24 26.61 10.50
N ASN A 304 11.07 25.31 10.25
CA ASN A 304 11.46 24.21 11.12
C ASN A 304 12.98 23.89 11.10
N LYS A 305 13.73 24.46 10.15
CA LYS A 305 15.18 24.32 9.98
C LYS A 305 15.65 22.90 9.67
N TYR A 306 14.92 22.15 8.85
CA TYR A 306 15.29 20.80 8.41
C TYR A 306 15.78 20.71 6.96
N GLY A 307 15.74 21.79 6.19
CA GLY A 307 16.15 21.75 4.79
C GLY A 307 17.64 21.58 4.56
N ILE A 308 17.98 21.00 3.42
CA ILE A 308 19.36 20.94 2.92
C ILE A 308 19.58 21.88 1.73
N VAL A 309 18.53 22.48 1.17
CA VAL A 309 18.62 23.53 0.16
C VAL A 309 17.75 24.73 0.50
N GLU A 310 18.14 25.91 0.04
CA GLU A 310 17.29 27.10 0.06
C GLU A 310 16.79 27.43 -1.36
N ILE A 311 15.51 27.76 -1.49
CA ILE A 311 14.88 28.00 -2.78
C ILE A 311 14.47 29.46 -2.91
N SER A 312 14.97 30.12 -3.96
CA SER A 312 14.58 31.49 -4.31
C SER A 312 14.14 31.55 -5.76
N GLY A 313 12.81 31.54 -5.97
CA GLY A 313 12.20 31.38 -7.29
C GLY A 313 12.63 30.07 -7.95
N ASN A 314 13.34 30.17 -9.09
CA ASN A 314 13.85 29.00 -9.82
C ASN A 314 15.31 28.63 -9.46
N LYS A 315 15.93 29.32 -8.50
CA LYS A 315 17.29 29.00 -8.05
C LYS A 315 17.23 28.10 -6.81
N VAL A 316 18.00 27.02 -6.85
CA VAL A 316 18.31 26.17 -5.69
C VAL A 316 19.71 26.52 -5.20
N GLU A 317 19.82 26.88 -3.94
CA GLU A 317 21.08 27.08 -3.22
C GLU A 317 21.34 25.88 -2.31
N GLU A 318 22.43 25.16 -2.56
CA GLU A 318 22.85 24.04 -1.72
C GLU A 318 23.41 24.57 -0.41
N LEU A 319 22.91 24.07 0.72
CA LEU A 319 23.45 24.35 2.05
C LEU A 319 24.53 23.32 2.41
N ASP A 320 25.28 23.56 3.50
CA ASP A 320 26.34 22.65 3.95
C ASP A 320 25.85 21.20 4.14
N GLU A 321 24.61 21.04 4.62
CA GLU A 321 24.01 19.72 4.86
C GLU A 321 23.66 18.96 3.56
N TYR A 322 23.52 19.65 2.41
CA TYR A 322 23.40 18.98 1.11
C TYR A 322 24.67 18.19 0.79
N ALA A 323 25.84 18.81 0.98
CA ALA A 323 27.12 18.16 0.79
C ALA A 323 27.35 17.02 1.79
N ASN A 324 26.96 17.22 3.06
CA ASN A 324 27.04 16.16 4.08
C ASN A 324 26.19 14.95 3.70
N PHE A 325 24.93 15.16 3.30
CA PHE A 325 24.02 14.09 2.95
C PHE A 325 24.51 13.32 1.71
N LYS A 326 24.93 14.04 0.66
CA LYS A 326 25.53 13.43 -0.54
C LYS A 326 26.76 12.58 -0.21
N ASN A 327 27.64 13.08 0.65
CA ASN A 327 28.84 12.36 1.07
C ASN A 327 28.48 11.11 1.88
N ALA A 328 27.50 11.19 2.79
CA ALA A 328 27.03 10.06 3.57
C ALA A 328 26.37 8.99 2.68
N LEU A 329 25.54 9.39 1.71
CA LEU A 329 24.96 8.48 0.72
C LEU A 329 26.03 7.76 -0.11
N SER A 330 27.09 8.46 -0.50
CA SER A 330 28.20 7.83 -1.22
C SER A 330 29.05 6.92 -0.33
N LYS A 331 29.23 7.28 0.96
CA LYS A 331 30.06 6.53 1.92
C LYS A 331 29.40 5.23 2.36
N TYR A 332 28.07 5.22 2.51
CA TYR A 332 27.28 4.08 2.97
C TYR A 332 26.32 3.62 1.86
N PRO A 333 26.80 2.85 0.87
CA PRO A 333 25.97 2.41 -0.25
C PRO A 333 24.92 1.38 0.20
N THR A 334 23.91 1.18 -0.65
CA THR A 334 22.89 0.16 -0.44
C THR A 334 23.51 -1.24 -0.32
N PRO A 335 23.08 -2.09 0.63
CA PRO A 335 23.56 -3.45 0.75
C PRO A 335 23.24 -4.32 -0.47
N THR A 336 24.06 -5.33 -0.69
CA THR A 336 23.81 -6.35 -1.71
C THR A 336 23.01 -7.52 -1.13
N GLY A 337 22.09 -8.07 -1.91
CA GLY A 337 21.30 -9.24 -1.51
C GLY A 337 20.00 -8.88 -0.79
N ASP A 338 19.36 -9.88 -0.19
CA ASP A 338 18.06 -9.75 0.46
C ASP A 338 18.15 -9.46 1.96
N ALA A 339 19.35 -9.42 2.54
CA ALA A 339 19.63 -9.30 3.98
C ALA A 339 18.73 -10.20 4.86
N GLY A 340 18.44 -11.42 4.39
CA GLY A 340 17.65 -12.41 5.13
C GLY A 340 16.15 -12.10 5.20
N ALA A 341 15.63 -11.22 4.33
CA ALA A 341 14.22 -10.88 4.28
C ALA A 341 13.33 -12.13 4.18
N ALA A 342 12.25 -12.14 4.95
CA ALA A 342 11.23 -13.18 4.90
C ALA A 342 10.55 -13.18 3.52
N LYS A 343 10.14 -14.37 3.05
CA LYS A 343 9.51 -14.53 1.73
C LYS A 343 8.00 -14.36 1.75
N THR A 344 7.39 -14.46 2.92
CA THR A 344 5.94 -14.46 3.11
C THR A 344 5.59 -13.50 4.23
N SER A 345 4.53 -12.71 4.03
CA SER A 345 4.03 -11.82 5.07
C SER A 345 3.14 -12.55 6.06
N HIS A 346 3.02 -12.01 7.27
CA HIS A 346 2.10 -12.52 8.27
C HIS A 346 1.61 -11.41 9.20
N ALA A 347 0.46 -11.65 9.84
CA ALA A 347 -0.07 -10.78 10.88
C ALA A 347 0.71 -10.93 12.19
N VAL A 348 0.53 -9.95 13.07
CA VAL A 348 0.79 -10.04 14.50
C VAL A 348 -0.52 -9.98 15.29
N ASP A 349 -0.46 -10.28 16.58
CA ASP A 349 -1.62 -10.19 17.47
C ASP A 349 -2.08 -8.72 17.61
N CYS A 350 -3.39 -8.50 17.62
CA CYS A 350 -3.94 -7.18 17.88
C CYS A 350 -3.68 -6.75 19.33
N PRO A 351 -3.31 -5.47 19.57
CA PRO A 351 -3.14 -4.96 20.93
C PRO A 351 -4.46 -4.99 21.71
N THR A 352 -4.36 -5.30 23.00
CA THR A 352 -5.49 -5.18 23.94
C THR A 352 -5.63 -3.73 24.38
N SER A 353 -6.87 -3.30 24.65
CA SER A 353 -7.10 -1.95 25.17
C SER A 353 -6.61 -1.79 26.60
N ASP A 354 -6.02 -0.64 26.89
CA ASP A 354 -5.60 -0.18 28.23
C ASP A 354 -5.69 1.37 28.32
N SER A 355 -5.04 1.97 29.32
CA SER A 355 -5.04 3.43 29.52
C SER A 355 -4.24 4.23 28.49
N ILE A 356 -3.37 3.57 27.73
CA ILE A 356 -2.54 4.17 26.67
C ILE A 356 -3.15 3.86 25.30
N TRP A 357 -3.70 2.65 25.12
CA TRP A 357 -4.32 2.19 23.88
C TRP A 357 -5.83 2.02 24.06
N MET A 358 -6.61 3.01 23.61
CA MET A 358 -8.06 3.06 23.87
C MET A 358 -8.91 2.35 22.81
N VAL A 359 -8.27 1.52 21.96
CA VAL A 359 -8.92 0.92 20.78
C VAL A 359 -9.22 -0.57 20.99
N SER A 360 -10.42 -0.98 20.60
CA SER A 360 -10.83 -2.38 20.57
C SER A 360 -10.11 -3.13 19.43
N PRO A 361 -9.65 -4.39 19.63
CA PRO A 361 -8.80 -5.08 18.67
C PRO A 361 -9.47 -5.43 17.33
N THR A 362 -10.80 -5.47 17.27
CA THR A 362 -11.51 -6.05 16.11
C THR A 362 -12.27 -5.06 15.24
N GLY A 363 -12.60 -3.87 15.76
CA GLY A 363 -13.57 -2.97 15.15
C GLY A 363 -12.98 -1.90 14.26
N ILE A 364 -13.40 -1.83 12.99
CA ILE A 364 -13.13 -0.67 12.12
C ILE A 364 -14.43 -0.16 11.48
N PRO A 365 -14.55 1.16 11.20
CA PRO A 365 -15.72 1.71 10.53
C PRO A 365 -16.02 1.03 9.19
N THR A 366 -17.30 0.84 8.86
CA THR A 366 -17.70 0.44 7.50
C THR A 366 -17.46 1.57 6.51
N LEU A 367 -17.30 1.25 5.22
CA LEU A 367 -17.29 2.28 4.18
C LEU A 367 -18.55 3.17 4.33
N PRO A 368 -18.44 4.51 4.32
CA PRO A 368 -19.60 5.38 4.34
C PRO A 368 -20.50 5.08 3.14
N GLN A 369 -21.81 4.96 3.36
CA GLN A 369 -22.76 4.51 2.33
C GLN A 369 -22.69 5.36 1.05
N GLN A 370 -22.54 6.68 1.19
CA GLN A 370 -22.43 7.59 0.05
C GLN A 370 -21.13 7.40 -0.76
N ALA A 371 -20.10 6.78 -0.18
CA ALA A 371 -18.84 6.47 -0.83
C ALA A 371 -18.86 5.16 -1.63
N GLU A 372 -19.88 4.30 -1.44
CA GLU A 372 -20.00 3.01 -2.16
C GLU A 372 -20.00 3.19 -3.67
N LYS A 373 -20.64 4.26 -4.18
CA LYS A 373 -20.67 4.59 -5.62
C LYS A 373 -19.27 4.71 -6.23
N TYR A 374 -18.29 5.19 -5.48
CA TYR A 374 -16.93 5.40 -6.00
C TYR A 374 -16.26 4.07 -6.36
N MET A 375 -16.58 2.98 -5.65
CA MET A 375 -16.01 1.66 -5.91
C MET A 375 -16.33 1.16 -7.32
N THR A 376 -17.46 1.57 -7.90
CA THR A 376 -17.91 1.17 -9.23
C THR A 376 -17.78 2.27 -10.29
N GLU A 377 -18.13 3.50 -9.95
CA GLU A 377 -18.18 4.63 -10.89
C GLU A 377 -16.82 5.34 -11.03
N GLY A 378 -15.92 5.11 -10.07
CA GLY A 378 -14.69 5.86 -9.90
C GLY A 378 -14.86 7.10 -9.03
N ALA A 379 -13.75 7.76 -8.68
CA ALA A 379 -13.79 8.90 -7.76
C ALA A 379 -14.44 10.15 -8.39
N GLY A 380 -14.51 10.20 -9.73
CA GLY A 380 -14.83 11.40 -10.48
C GLY A 380 -13.70 12.43 -10.37
N ASP A 381 -14.02 13.69 -10.64
CA ASP A 381 -13.05 14.77 -10.51
C ASP A 381 -12.66 14.95 -9.03
N GLY A 382 -11.35 14.87 -8.75
CA GLY A 382 -10.80 15.12 -7.43
C GLY A 382 -11.02 16.58 -7.01
N PRO A 383 -11.23 16.87 -5.71
CA PRO A 383 -11.50 18.22 -5.24
C PRO A 383 -10.26 19.14 -5.25
N GLY A 384 -9.07 18.59 -5.49
CA GLY A 384 -7.79 19.27 -5.47
C GLY A 384 -7.44 19.91 -4.12
N LEU A 385 -6.38 20.72 -4.10
CA LEU A 385 -5.89 21.35 -2.86
C LEU A 385 -6.70 22.59 -2.44
N LYS A 386 -7.58 23.08 -3.33
CA LYS A 386 -8.38 24.30 -3.14
C LYS A 386 -9.83 24.07 -2.74
N GLY A 387 -10.32 22.83 -2.73
CA GLY A 387 -11.70 22.54 -2.31
C GLY A 387 -11.98 22.87 -0.84
N ASP A 388 -13.23 22.65 -0.42
CA ASP A 388 -13.75 23.08 0.90
C ASP A 388 -13.20 22.27 2.09
N GLY A 389 -12.63 21.10 1.83
CA GLY A 389 -12.18 20.15 2.85
C GLY A 389 -13.27 19.19 3.31
N SER A 390 -12.88 18.20 4.11
CA SER A 390 -13.78 17.10 4.51
C SER A 390 -13.87 16.86 6.00
N GLN A 391 -13.01 17.47 6.82
CA GLN A 391 -12.87 17.11 8.24
C GLN A 391 -14.17 17.28 9.07
N THR A 392 -15.12 18.10 8.61
CA THR A 392 -16.41 18.36 9.28
C THR A 392 -17.63 17.86 8.49
N ALA A 393 -17.44 17.09 7.42
CA ALA A 393 -18.52 16.61 6.55
C ALA A 393 -19.26 15.38 7.12
N GLY A 394 -19.67 15.47 8.38
CA GLY A 394 -20.25 14.37 9.17
C GLY A 394 -21.56 13.80 8.62
N ASP A 395 -22.30 14.56 7.81
CA ASP A 395 -23.56 14.11 7.17
C ASP A 395 -23.38 12.91 6.21
N SER A 396 -22.13 12.61 5.84
CA SER A 396 -21.77 11.47 5.00
C SER A 396 -20.74 10.55 5.66
N ALA A 397 -20.65 10.60 7.00
CA ALA A 397 -19.76 9.75 7.78
C ALA A 397 -20.23 8.29 7.82
N SER A 398 -19.35 7.40 8.26
CA SER A 398 -19.71 6.00 8.50
C SER A 398 -20.69 5.85 9.68
N GLU A 399 -21.71 5.02 9.50
CA GLU A 399 -22.73 4.74 10.52
C GLU A 399 -22.56 3.34 11.17
N GLY A 400 -21.55 2.58 10.76
CA GLY A 400 -21.40 1.17 11.15
C GLY A 400 -19.96 0.76 11.46
N GLU A 401 -19.84 -0.42 12.05
CA GLU A 401 -18.56 -1.05 12.41
C GLU A 401 -18.53 -2.48 11.86
N THR A 402 -17.37 -2.94 11.43
CA THR A 402 -17.15 -4.30 10.94
C THR A 402 -15.86 -4.89 11.51
N THR A 403 -15.83 -6.22 11.68
CA THR A 403 -14.66 -6.96 12.14
C THR A 403 -13.94 -7.65 10.98
N GLY A 404 -13.19 -6.89 10.20
CA GLY A 404 -12.35 -7.39 9.11
C GLY A 404 -13.09 -8.01 7.91
N GLY A 405 -12.56 -7.80 6.70
CA GLY A 405 -12.63 -8.79 5.64
C GLY A 405 -13.91 -8.93 4.83
N THR A 406 -15.01 -8.23 5.12
CA THR A 406 -16.03 -8.08 4.08
C THR A 406 -15.52 -7.04 3.10
N ALA A 407 -15.01 -7.49 1.95
CA ALA A 407 -14.90 -6.64 0.78
C ALA A 407 -16.23 -5.89 0.63
N SER A 408 -16.19 -4.55 0.61
CA SER A 408 -17.38 -3.74 0.29
C SER A 408 -17.98 -4.29 -1.02
N PRO A 409 -19.31 -4.43 -1.11
CA PRO A 409 -19.91 -5.36 -2.04
C PRO A 409 -19.71 -4.90 -3.48
N THR A 410 -18.95 -5.65 -4.28
CA THR A 410 -19.14 -5.74 -5.74
C THR A 410 -18.36 -6.91 -6.33
N ALA A 411 -18.82 -8.13 -6.05
CA ALA A 411 -18.63 -9.27 -6.96
C ALA A 411 -19.56 -10.45 -6.62
N SER A 412 -20.88 -10.25 -6.61
CA SER A 412 -21.80 -11.39 -6.72
C SER A 412 -23.12 -11.02 -7.37
N SER A 413 -23.40 -11.72 -8.48
CA SER A 413 -24.67 -11.89 -9.20
C SER A 413 -25.15 -10.77 -10.12
N ALA A 414 -24.68 -10.81 -11.36
CA ALA A 414 -25.54 -10.47 -12.50
C ALA A 414 -26.69 -11.50 -12.54
N GLY A 415 -27.79 -11.19 -11.86
CA GLY A 415 -29.04 -11.93 -11.95
C GLY A 415 -29.68 -11.68 -13.32
N SER A 416 -29.55 -12.64 -14.23
CA SER A 416 -30.42 -12.72 -15.40
C SER A 416 -31.77 -13.28 -14.96
N SER A 417 -32.80 -12.44 -15.07
CA SER A 417 -34.21 -12.81 -15.00
C SER A 417 -34.63 -13.61 -16.24
N GLY A 418 -35.09 -14.85 -16.04
CA GLY A 418 -35.71 -15.67 -17.08
C GLY A 418 -36.56 -16.79 -16.49
N SER A 419 -37.88 -16.62 -16.62
CA SER A 419 -38.96 -17.41 -16.03
C SER A 419 -39.19 -18.80 -16.65
N GLY A 420 -39.31 -19.82 -15.79
CA GLY A 420 -40.34 -20.88 -15.80
C GLY A 420 -40.28 -22.03 -16.83
N ALA A 421 -39.99 -23.26 -16.36
CA ALA A 421 -40.96 -24.38 -16.26
C ALA A 421 -40.28 -25.76 -16.01
N SER A 422 -40.68 -26.40 -14.90
CA SER A 422 -40.83 -27.84 -14.62
C SER A 422 -39.82 -28.90 -15.13
N GLY A 423 -39.23 -29.64 -14.17
CA GLY A 423 -39.37 -31.11 -14.12
C GLY A 423 -38.14 -32.00 -14.34
N SER A 424 -37.68 -32.61 -13.23
CA SER A 424 -37.03 -33.93 -13.07
C SER A 424 -35.48 -34.08 -13.11
N SER A 425 -34.97 -34.35 -11.91
CA SER A 425 -33.98 -35.36 -11.46
C SER A 425 -32.75 -35.76 -12.31
N ASN A 426 -31.61 -35.61 -11.64
CA ASN A 426 -30.45 -36.51 -11.51
C ASN A 426 -29.15 -36.24 -12.30
N ALA A 427 -28.08 -36.18 -11.48
CA ALA A 427 -26.69 -36.56 -11.69
C ALA A 427 -25.73 -35.58 -12.42
N ALA A 428 -24.66 -35.23 -11.70
CA ALA A 428 -23.47 -34.51 -12.16
C ALA A 428 -22.45 -35.48 -12.83
N PRO A 429 -21.28 -35.02 -13.33
CA PRO A 429 -21.09 -34.53 -14.70
C PRO A 429 -19.96 -35.27 -15.44
N GLY A 430 -19.98 -35.25 -16.77
CA GLY A 430 -18.89 -35.81 -17.61
C GLY A 430 -18.72 -35.01 -18.90
N MET A 431 -17.52 -34.46 -19.08
CA MET A 431 -17.08 -33.48 -20.09
C MET A 431 -17.23 -33.91 -21.55
N THR A 432 -17.48 -32.96 -22.47
CA THR A 432 -16.97 -33.02 -23.85
C THR A 432 -16.80 -31.64 -24.49
N PHE A 433 -15.61 -31.45 -25.07
CA PHE A 433 -15.22 -30.43 -26.05
C PHE A 433 -15.97 -30.59 -27.39
N GLY A 434 -16.16 -29.49 -28.12
CA GLY A 434 -16.12 -29.48 -29.60
C GLY A 434 -17.42 -29.11 -30.33
N GLY A 435 -17.36 -28.04 -31.13
CA GLY A 435 -18.41 -27.57 -32.03
C GLY A 435 -18.69 -28.46 -33.26
N PRO A 436 -19.63 -28.06 -34.14
CA PRO A 436 -20.26 -28.94 -35.11
C PRO A 436 -19.40 -29.25 -36.35
N ILE A 437 -19.34 -30.54 -36.72
CA ILE A 437 -18.67 -31.09 -37.92
C ILE A 437 -19.72 -31.54 -38.96
N GLU A 438 -19.49 -31.17 -40.22
CA GLU A 438 -20.30 -31.50 -41.40
C GLU A 438 -20.29 -32.99 -41.77
N LYS A 439 -21.47 -33.55 -42.10
CA LYS A 439 -21.74 -35.00 -42.25
C LYS A 439 -21.70 -35.55 -43.68
N ALA A 440 -20.99 -34.92 -44.62
CA ALA A 440 -20.89 -35.42 -46.00
C ALA A 440 -19.78 -36.50 -46.23
N PRO A 441 -18.61 -36.50 -45.55
CA PRO A 441 -17.55 -37.45 -45.87
C PRO A 441 -17.69 -38.85 -45.22
N LEU A 442 -18.53 -38.98 -44.18
CA LEU A 442 -18.67 -40.24 -43.40
C LEU A 442 -19.55 -41.31 -44.05
N ALA A 443 -20.38 -40.96 -45.04
CA ALA A 443 -21.22 -41.94 -45.72
C ALA A 443 -20.46 -42.78 -46.79
N ILE A 444 -19.35 -42.26 -47.31
CA ILE A 444 -18.55 -42.92 -48.36
C ILE A 444 -17.47 -43.85 -47.75
N ALA A 445 -16.95 -43.51 -46.57
CA ALA A 445 -15.97 -44.34 -45.85
C ALA A 445 -16.59 -45.61 -45.22
N GLY A 446 -17.88 -45.55 -44.83
CA GLY A 446 -18.61 -46.67 -44.24
C GLY A 446 -19.01 -47.78 -45.24
N LEU A 447 -19.21 -47.43 -46.52
CA LEU A 447 -19.53 -48.41 -47.57
C LEU A 447 -18.29 -49.18 -48.05
N ALA A 448 -17.10 -48.57 -47.99
CA ALA A 448 -15.84 -49.22 -48.37
C ALA A 448 -15.32 -50.22 -47.31
N THR A 449 -15.66 -50.01 -46.03
CA THR A 449 -15.30 -50.92 -44.92
C THR A 449 -16.22 -52.15 -44.83
N LEU A 450 -17.47 -52.04 -45.31
CA LEU A 450 -18.39 -53.18 -45.35
C LEU A 450 -18.03 -54.21 -46.45
N PHE A 451 -17.51 -53.76 -47.60
CA PHE A 451 -17.09 -54.67 -48.68
C PHE A 451 -15.71 -55.31 -48.45
N THR A 452 -14.82 -54.69 -47.67
CA THR A 452 -13.52 -55.27 -47.29
C THR A 452 -13.64 -56.31 -46.17
N MET A 453 -14.61 -56.17 -45.27
CA MET A 453 -14.92 -57.19 -44.24
C MET A 453 -15.65 -58.42 -44.79
N PHE A 454 -16.41 -58.31 -45.87
CA PHE A 454 -17.07 -59.46 -46.52
C PHE A 454 -16.12 -60.28 -47.42
N GLY A 455 -15.05 -59.65 -47.95
CA GLY A 455 -14.01 -60.33 -48.73
C GLY A 455 -12.99 -61.13 -47.89
N ALA A 456 -12.83 -60.80 -46.61
CA ALA A 456 -11.89 -61.48 -45.70
C ALA A 456 -12.50 -62.73 -45.00
N PHE A 457 -13.77 -63.07 -45.26
CA PHE A 457 -14.43 -64.28 -44.74
C PHE A 457 -14.65 -65.37 -45.80
N LEU A 458 -14.15 -65.19 -47.03
CA LEU A 458 -14.29 -66.14 -48.15
C LEU A 458 -12.96 -66.51 -48.85
N LEU A 459 -11.81 -66.33 -48.19
CA LEU A 459 -10.51 -66.85 -48.59
C LEU A 459 -9.72 -67.41 -47.40
#